data_AF-A0A976DJV1-F1
#
_entry.id   AF-A0A976DJV1-F1
#
_cell.length_a   1.000
_cell.length_b   1.000
_cell.length_c   1.000
_cell.angle_alpha   90.00
_cell.angle_beta   90.00
_cell.angle_gamma   90.00
#
_symmetry.space_group_name_H-M   'P 1'
#
loop_
_entity.id
_entity.type
_entity.pdbx_description
1 polymer ?
#
loop_
_entity_poly.entity_id
_entity_poly.type
_entity_poly.pdbx_seq_one_letter_code
_entity_poly.pdbx_strand_id
1 'polypeptide(L)' 'MFTVIFRPVALFALLILTLMPVAGPARAQEANVWVQIEAQPDLAGAEDRARAYAARFPETSGFRLRSGWYAIVLG' A
#
# COMPACT_ATOMS: atom_id res chain seq x y z
N MET A 1 -47.43 -22.10 -24.06
CA MET A 1 -46.27 -21.80 -24.91
C MET A 1 -45.48 -20.56 -24.40
N PHE A 2 -45.40 -20.32 -23.09
CA PHE A 2 -44.64 -19.18 -22.53
C PHE A 2 -43.47 -19.63 -21.63
N THR A 3 -43.53 -20.83 -21.02
CA THR A 3 -42.52 -21.35 -20.09
C THR A 3 -41.19 -21.79 -20.73
N VAL A 4 -41.17 -22.06 -22.05
CA VAL A 4 -39.96 -22.48 -22.76
C VAL A 4 -39.03 -21.31 -23.09
N ILE A 5 -39.53 -20.07 -23.15
CA ILE A 5 -38.74 -18.87 -23.46
C ILE A 5 -38.01 -18.34 -22.22
N PHE A 6 -38.59 -18.48 -21.03
CA PHE A 6 -37.97 -18.02 -19.78
C PHE A 6 -36.76 -18.87 -19.34
N ARG A 7 -36.74 -20.17 -19.66
CA ARG A 7 -35.63 -21.08 -19.33
C ARG A 7 -34.30 -20.75 -20.05
N PRO A 8 -34.26 -20.57 -21.38
CA PRO A 8 -33.03 -20.22 -22.10
C PRO A 8 -32.56 -18.81 -21.77
N VAL A 9 -33.49 -17.86 -21.52
CA VAL A 9 -33.12 -16.52 -21.06
C VAL A 9 -32.45 -16.57 -19.68
N ALA A 10 -32.95 -17.40 -18.75
CA ALA A 10 -32.33 -17.60 -17.45
C ALA A 10 -30.95 -18.27 -17.56
N LEU A 11 -30.78 -19.28 -18.43
CA LEU A 11 -29.49 -19.93 -18.66
C LEU A 11 -28.48 -18.98 -19.31
N PHE A 12 -28.94 -18.14 -20.23
CA PHE A 12 -28.09 -17.13 -20.89
C PHE A 12 -27.67 -16.03 -19.91
N ALA A 13 -28.58 -15.57 -19.05
CA ALA A 13 -28.27 -14.62 -17.97
C ALA A 13 -27.29 -15.21 -16.95
N LEU A 14 -27.43 -16.49 -16.60
CA LEU A 14 -26.51 -17.20 -15.71
C LEU A 14 -25.11 -17.34 -16.34
N LEU A 15 -25.04 -17.64 -17.63
CA LEU A 15 -23.79 -17.73 -18.37
C LEU A 15 -23.07 -16.38 -18.45
N ILE A 16 -23.82 -15.28 -18.65
CA ILE A 16 -23.24 -13.92 -18.63
C ILE A 16 -22.69 -13.59 -17.24
N LEU A 17 -23.42 -13.96 -16.18
CA LEU A 17 -23.01 -13.71 -14.80
C LEU A 17 -21.73 -14.48 -14.42
N THR A 18 -21.54 -15.70 -14.92
CA THR A 18 -20.32 -16.50 -14.65
C THR A 18 -19.12 -16.07 -15.49
N LEU A 19 -19.35 -15.45 -16.65
CA LEU A 19 -18.30 -14.91 -17.51
C LEU A 19 -17.87 -13.49 -17.13
N MET A 20 -18.56 -12.82 -16.21
CA MET A 20 -18.12 -11.53 -15.71
C MET A 20 -16.81 -11.71 -14.94
N PRO A 21 -15.69 -11.10 -15.39
CA PRO A 21 -14.48 -11.10 -14.60
C PRO A 21 -14.77 -10.35 -13.30
N VAL A 22 -14.63 -11.04 -12.17
CA VAL A 22 -14.59 -10.37 -10.86
C VAL A 22 -13.26 -9.63 -10.84
N ALA A 23 -13.26 -8.40 -11.36
CA ALA A 23 -12.16 -7.47 -11.25
C ALA A 23 -12.03 -7.05 -9.78
N GLY A 24 -11.43 -7.92 -8.97
CA GLY A 24 -10.84 -7.50 -7.70
C GLY A 24 -9.77 -6.45 -8.00
N PRO A 25 -9.54 -5.48 -7.09
CA PRO A 25 -8.52 -4.47 -7.32
C PRO A 25 -7.18 -5.16 -7.56
N ALA A 26 -6.65 -5.07 -8.78
CA ALA A 26 -5.28 -5.46 -9.07
C ALA A 26 -4.37 -4.52 -8.27
N ARG A 27 -3.92 -4.98 -7.10
CA ARG A 27 -3.05 -4.21 -6.21
C ARG A 27 -1.63 -4.26 -6.75
N ALA A 28 -1.40 -3.61 -7.88
CA ALA A 28 -0.09 -3.10 -8.27
C ALA A 28 0.17 -1.74 -7.60
N GLN A 29 -0.23 -1.60 -6.33
CA GLN A 29 0.23 -0.49 -5.52
C GLN A 29 1.62 -0.89 -5.07
N GLU A 30 2.63 -0.33 -5.73
CA GLU A 30 3.97 -0.18 -5.16
C GLU A 30 3.75 0.37 -3.75
N ALA A 31 3.81 -0.51 -2.75
CA ALA A 31 3.74 -0.08 -1.37
C ALA A 31 4.89 0.91 -1.21
N ASN A 32 4.64 2.08 -0.63
CA ASN A 32 5.70 3.00 -0.27
C ASN A 32 6.51 2.32 0.85
N VAL A 33 7.46 1.47 0.45
CA VAL A 33 8.25 0.63 1.35
C VAL A 33 9.36 1.50 1.89
N TRP A 34 9.34 1.68 3.20
CA TRP A 34 10.41 2.33 3.94
C TRP A 34 11.04 1.34 4.91
N VAL A 35 12.32 1.54 5.19
CA VAL A 35 13.08 0.76 6.17
C VAL A 35 13.59 1.71 7.24
N GLN A 36 13.25 1.43 8.50
CA GLN A 36 13.84 2.14 9.63
C GLN A 36 15.26 1.65 9.86
N ILE A 37 16.22 2.57 9.80
CA ILE A 37 17.64 2.27 9.98
C ILE A 37 18.16 2.69 11.35
N GLU A 38 17.49 3.62 12.02
CA GLU A 38 17.94 4.16 13.30
C GLU A 38 16.79 4.74 14.13
N ALA A 39 17.01 4.85 15.45
CA ALA A 39 16.17 5.60 16.36
C ALA A 39 17.03 6.43 17.33
N GLN A 40 16.66 7.70 17.53
CA GLN A 40 17.36 8.64 18.42
C GLN A 40 16.46 9.07 19.59
N PRO A 41 16.99 9.21 20.81
CA PRO A 41 16.19 9.57 21.98
C PRO A 41 15.89 11.07 22.08
N ASP A 42 16.64 11.91 21.38
CA ASP A 42 16.47 13.37 21.36
C ASP A 42 16.50 13.94 19.93
N LEU A 43 15.97 15.16 19.79
CA LEU A 43 15.80 15.80 18.48
C LEU A 43 17.14 16.21 17.85
N ALA A 44 18.10 16.67 18.66
CA ALA A 44 19.37 17.16 18.14
C ALA A 44 20.18 16.01 17.51
N GLY A 45 20.24 14.87 18.20
CA GLY A 45 20.83 13.64 17.66
C GLY A 45 20.09 13.16 16.41
N ALA A 46 18.75 13.19 16.42
CA ALA A 46 17.96 12.82 15.25
C ALA A 46 18.25 13.67 14.01
N GLU A 47 18.35 14.99 14.17
CA GLU A 47 18.66 15.91 13.06
C GLU A 47 20.08 15.71 12.52
N ASP A 48 21.07 15.57 13.39
CA ASP A 48 22.45 15.36 12.99
C ASP A 48 22.60 14.06 12.18
N ARG A 49 22.02 12.97 12.69
CA ARG A 49 22.03 11.65 12.04
C ARG A 49 21.24 11.67 10.73
N ALA A 50 20.06 12.29 10.69
CA ALA A 50 19.28 12.42 9.47
C ALA A 50 20.04 13.20 8.39
N ARG A 51 20.76 14.28 8.73
CA ARG A 51 21.61 15.01 7.78
C ARG A 51 22.77 14.17 7.26
N ALA A 52 23.42 13.40 8.15
CA ALA A 52 24.50 12.50 7.76
C ALA A 52 24.02 11.41 6.78
N TYR A 53 22.85 10.82 7.03
CA TYR A 53 22.26 9.85 6.12
C TYR A 53 21.76 10.48 4.82
N ALA A 54 21.12 11.66 4.88
CA ALA A 54 20.65 12.38 3.69
C ALA A 54 21.78 12.77 2.73
N ALA A 55 23.00 12.97 3.23
CA ALA A 55 24.18 13.20 2.38
C ALA A 55 24.52 12.00 1.49
N ARG A 56 24.09 10.78 1.86
CA ARG A 56 24.31 9.55 1.10
C ARG A 56 23.05 8.98 0.45
N PHE A 57 21.92 9.12 1.13
CA PHE A 57 20.61 8.58 0.79
C PHE A 57 19.59 9.74 0.78
N PRO A 58 19.40 10.43 -0.36
CA PRO A 58 18.51 11.59 -0.46
C PRO A 58 17.06 11.33 -0.02
N GLU A 59 16.63 10.07 -0.07
CA GLU A 59 15.33 9.55 0.39
C GLU A 59 15.21 9.41 1.93
N THR A 60 16.21 9.87 2.69
CA THR A 60 16.17 9.83 4.16
C THR A 60 15.04 10.71 4.68
N SER A 61 14.20 10.14 5.55
CA SER A 61 13.14 10.86 6.26
C SER A 61 13.20 10.63 7.77
N GLY A 62 12.82 11.64 8.55
CA GLY A 62 12.80 11.59 10.02
C GLY A 62 11.38 11.78 10.57
N PHE A 63 10.99 10.98 11.56
CA PHE A 63 9.66 11.02 12.18
C PHE A 63 9.73 11.01 13.71
N ARG A 64 8.95 11.86 14.36
CA ARG A 64 8.74 11.78 15.81
C ARG A 64 7.75 10.68 16.14
N LEU A 65 8.15 9.74 16.99
CA LEU A 65 7.33 8.63 17.44
C LEU A 65 6.52 9.01 18.68
N ARG A 66 5.42 8.30 18.91
CA ARG A 66 4.60 8.44 20.14
C ARG A 66 5.37 8.11 21.42
N SER A 67 6.43 7.31 21.34
CA SER A 67 7.32 7.00 22.48
C SER A 67 8.20 8.18 22.90
N GLY A 68 8.25 9.27 22.12
CA GLY A 68 9.16 10.39 22.32
C GLY A 68 10.49 10.26 21.57
N TRP A 69 10.77 9.09 20.98
CA TRP A 69 11.93 8.85 20.13
C TRP A 69 11.72 9.40 18.72
N TYR A 70 12.80 9.49 17.97
CA TYR A 70 12.80 9.92 16.58
C TYR A 70 13.31 8.79 15.69
N ALA A 71 12.49 8.31 14.75
CA ALA A 71 12.88 7.31 13.78
C ALA A 71 13.51 7.97 12.56
N ILE A 72 14.57 7.36 12.03
CA ILE A 72 15.16 7.70 10.73
C ILE A 72 14.92 6.52 9.80
N VAL A 73 14.31 6.80 8.64
CA VAL A 73 13.94 5.80 7.65
C VAL A 73 14.50 6.14 6.28
N LEU A 74 14.68 5.12 5.44
CA LEU A 74 14.99 5.24 4.02
C LEU A 74 13.82 4.71 3.21
N GLY A 75 13.46 5.39 2.12
CA GLY A 75 12.42 4.97 1.17
C GLY A 75 11.22 5.91 1.12
#